data_AF-A0A5U3KX88-F1
#
_entry.id   AF-A0A5U3KX88-F1
#
_cell.length_a   1.000
_cell.length_b   1.000
_cell.length_c   1.000
_cell.angle_alpha   90.00
_cell.angle_beta   90.00
_cell.angle_gamma   90.00
#
_symmetry.space_group_name_H-M   'P 1'
#
loop_
_entity.id
_entity.type
_entity.pdbx_description
1 polymer ?
#
loop_
_entity_poly.entity_id
_entity_poly.type
_entity_poly.pdbx_seq_one_letter_code
_entity_poly.pdbx_strand_id
1 'polypeptide(L)'
;MTIDKQALREAAEKATPGPWEMEQENIWFTDEDGYTKHLVYVQQGDDVDDKQDHYNTAFIAAANPATMLALLDELDKKQQYIKLRDQENEDIALTVGKLRVELEHYKSREERVTKLVLDNSTSWDVLYEKLEAAERRIANNERVMRAVVEAASIRGIRPFEGIECDPPTLEENAEACGDAMSARIRELEANPPKPHHNGLMQISNELVQARQRIAELEKGHQEAAKQINSWRRLAKQNIAERGKDISELEAARQRIAELENSETQLINERDAAESALADMYQAATGERPEWSNMFGFADAVDVVEERLATLEANQSQTTPTGIQLITEAIGAHGYIVGCLLQGRPDLALEESRKWVSAFGQAAEIVSAQDAAGIKVKG
;
A
#
# COMPACT_ATOMS: atom_id res chain seq x y z
N MET A 1 -11.78 -0.73 -41.60
CA MET A 1 -11.71 -1.95 -42.45
C MET A 1 -11.21 -3.07 -41.56
N THR A 2 -11.97 -4.16 -41.40
CA THR A 2 -11.56 -5.29 -40.55
C THR A 2 -10.90 -6.33 -41.43
N ILE A 3 -9.60 -6.57 -41.25
CA ILE A 3 -8.88 -7.60 -42.00
C ILE A 3 -9.29 -8.97 -41.46
N ASP A 4 -9.73 -9.85 -42.35
CA ASP A 4 -9.99 -11.26 -42.02
C ASP A 4 -8.64 -12.00 -41.94
N LYS A 5 -8.15 -12.16 -40.70
CA LYS A 5 -6.86 -12.80 -40.42
C LYS A 5 -6.84 -14.28 -40.79
N GLN A 6 -7.98 -14.96 -40.67
CA GLN A 6 -8.08 -16.39 -40.98
C GLN A 6 -8.01 -16.59 -42.50
N ALA A 7 -8.77 -15.79 -43.25
CA ALA A 7 -8.69 -15.80 -44.71
C ALA A 7 -7.28 -15.43 -45.21
N LEU A 8 -6.62 -14.46 -44.57
CA LEU A 8 -5.25 -14.08 -44.90
C LEU A 8 -4.25 -15.21 -44.61
N ARG A 9 -4.39 -15.91 -43.48
CA ARG A 9 -3.57 -17.07 -43.13
C ARG A 9 -3.73 -18.18 -44.18
N GLU A 10 -4.98 -18.53 -44.51
CA GLU A 10 -5.27 -19.56 -45.52
C GLU A 10 -4.73 -19.19 -46.91
N ALA A 11 -4.77 -17.91 -47.27
CA ALA A 11 -4.20 -17.43 -48.52
C ALA A 11 -2.66 -17.56 -48.51
N ALA A 12 -2.01 -17.19 -47.41
CA ALA A 12 -0.56 -17.32 -47.27
C ALA A 12 -0.11 -18.79 -47.26
N GLU A 13 -0.82 -19.70 -46.58
CA GLU A 13 -0.51 -21.14 -46.56
C GLU A 13 -0.64 -21.81 -47.93
N LYS A 14 -1.54 -21.31 -48.80
CA LYS A 14 -1.74 -21.83 -50.17
C LYS A 14 -0.75 -21.25 -51.19
N ALA A 15 -0.13 -20.12 -50.88
CA ALA A 15 0.82 -19.47 -51.77
C ALA A 15 2.17 -20.17 -51.75
N THR A 16 3.04 -19.87 -52.73
CA THR A 16 4.41 -20.40 -52.77
C THR A 16 5.16 -19.99 -51.49
N PRO A 17 5.74 -20.95 -50.74
CA PRO A 17 6.49 -20.62 -49.54
C PRO A 17 7.63 -19.62 -49.82
N GLY A 18 7.88 -18.74 -48.84
CA GLY A 18 9.03 -17.84 -48.86
C GLY A 18 10.33 -18.53 -48.43
N PRO A 19 11.48 -17.81 -48.44
CA PRO A 19 11.59 -16.39 -48.74
C PRO A 19 11.45 -16.08 -50.22
N TRP A 20 10.86 -14.93 -50.53
CA TRP A 20 10.86 -14.37 -51.88
C TRP A 20 11.92 -13.28 -51.95
N GLU A 21 12.69 -13.26 -53.03
CA GLU A 21 13.78 -12.32 -53.26
C GLU A 21 13.49 -11.51 -54.52
N MET A 22 13.84 -10.23 -54.48
CA MET A 22 13.73 -9.35 -55.64
C MET A 22 15.08 -9.23 -56.33
N GLU A 23 15.11 -9.49 -57.64
CA GLU A 23 16.26 -9.26 -58.50
C GLU A 23 15.78 -8.73 -59.85
N GLN A 24 16.35 -7.60 -60.29
CA GLN A 24 15.99 -6.91 -61.54
C GLN A 24 14.48 -6.65 -61.69
N GLU A 25 13.87 -6.03 -60.68
CA GLU A 25 12.43 -5.72 -60.61
C GLU A 25 11.50 -6.94 -60.82
N ASN A 26 12.01 -8.16 -60.60
CA ASN A 26 11.22 -9.38 -60.64
C ASN A 26 11.38 -10.17 -59.35
N ILE A 27 10.43 -11.05 -59.06
CA ILE A 27 10.40 -11.82 -57.81
C ILE A 27 10.77 -13.27 -58.10
N TRP A 28 11.68 -13.77 -57.30
CA TRP A 28 12.26 -15.11 -57.36
C TRP A 28 12.07 -15.82 -56.03
N PHE A 29 12.12 -17.15 -56.03
CA PHE A 29 12.21 -17.93 -54.80
C PHE A 29 13.17 -19.10 -55.01
N THR A 30 13.79 -19.56 -53.93
CA THR A 30 14.62 -20.76 -53.92
C THR A 30 13.80 -21.91 -53.32
N ASP A 31 13.66 -23.01 -54.06
CA ASP A 31 12.92 -24.17 -53.58
C ASP A 31 13.71 -25.00 -52.54
N GLU A 32 13.06 -26.03 -51.98
CA GLU A 32 13.67 -26.93 -50.98
C GLU A 32 14.92 -27.67 -51.51
N ASP A 33 15.03 -27.82 -52.82
CA ASP A 33 16.16 -28.46 -53.50
C ASP A 33 17.31 -27.47 -53.79
N GLY A 34 17.15 -26.19 -53.45
CA GLY A 34 18.15 -25.13 -53.63
C GLY A 34 18.14 -24.48 -55.01
N TYR A 35 17.10 -24.68 -55.83
CA TYR A 35 16.98 -24.07 -57.14
C TYR A 35 16.21 -22.76 -57.11
N THR A 36 16.83 -21.69 -57.57
CA THR A 36 16.17 -20.39 -57.79
C THR A 36 15.24 -20.46 -58.99
N LYS A 37 13.97 -20.11 -58.78
CA LYS A 37 12.91 -20.11 -59.79
C LYS A 37 12.28 -18.73 -59.88
N HIS A 38 12.03 -18.29 -61.10
CA HIS A 38 11.29 -17.06 -61.37
C HIS A 38 9.84 -17.25 -60.92
N LEU A 39 9.36 -16.40 -60.01
CA LEU A 39 8.03 -16.52 -59.41
C LEU A 39 7.02 -15.56 -60.04
N VAL A 40 7.36 -14.27 -60.09
CA VAL A 40 6.45 -13.21 -60.57
C VAL A 40 7.20 -12.31 -61.52
N TYR A 41 6.62 -12.10 -62.71
CA TYR A 41 7.02 -11.03 -63.61
C TYR A 41 6.24 -9.78 -63.22
N VAL A 42 6.93 -8.76 -62.71
CA VAL A 42 6.27 -7.52 -62.33
C VAL A 42 6.36 -6.57 -63.51
N GLN A 43 5.20 -6.15 -64.00
CA GLN A 43 5.09 -5.17 -65.07
C GLN A 43 4.18 -4.05 -64.58
N GLN A 44 4.77 -2.91 -64.25
CA GLN A 44 4.02 -1.73 -63.84
C GLN A 44 3.62 -0.89 -65.06
N GLY A 45 2.56 -0.09 -64.89
CA GLY A 45 2.06 0.79 -65.94
C GLY A 45 2.93 2.02 -66.11
N ASP A 46 2.87 2.64 -67.30
CA ASP A 46 3.67 3.80 -67.70
C ASP A 46 3.55 5.03 -66.76
N ASP A 47 2.54 5.06 -65.90
CA ASP A 47 2.29 6.13 -64.94
C ASP A 47 3.09 5.98 -63.62
N VAL A 48 3.80 4.86 -63.42
CA VAL A 48 4.63 4.60 -62.23
C VAL A 48 6.10 4.77 -62.59
N ASP A 49 6.83 5.56 -61.80
CA ASP A 49 8.25 5.80 -62.07
C ASP A 49 9.14 4.61 -61.66
N ASP A 50 10.34 4.52 -62.24
CA ASP A 50 11.28 3.41 -62.02
C ASP A 50 11.63 3.17 -60.54
N LYS A 51 11.62 4.24 -59.71
CA LYS A 51 11.91 4.09 -58.28
C LYS A 51 10.72 3.48 -57.55
N GLN A 52 9.51 3.95 -57.84
CA GLN A 52 8.30 3.37 -57.31
C GLN A 52 8.13 1.91 -57.74
N ASP A 53 8.51 1.57 -58.97
CA ASP A 53 8.49 0.18 -59.45
C ASP A 53 9.38 -0.72 -58.58
N HIS A 54 10.63 -0.28 -58.37
CA HIS A 54 11.57 -0.95 -57.49
C HIS A 54 11.01 -1.14 -56.07
N TYR A 55 10.47 -0.08 -55.45
CA TYR A 55 9.96 -0.14 -54.08
C TYR A 55 8.73 -1.02 -53.92
N ASN A 56 7.80 -0.97 -54.88
CA ASN A 56 6.60 -1.80 -54.88
C ASN A 56 6.97 -3.28 -54.99
N THR A 57 7.89 -3.63 -55.89
CA THR A 57 8.35 -5.00 -56.08
C THR A 57 9.10 -5.51 -54.84
N ALA A 58 9.98 -4.67 -54.27
CA ALA A 58 10.68 -4.97 -53.03
C ALA A 58 9.69 -5.20 -51.86
N PHE A 59 8.65 -4.38 -51.76
CA PHE A 59 7.60 -4.53 -50.75
C PHE A 59 6.85 -5.84 -50.90
N ILE A 60 6.45 -6.24 -52.10
CA ILE A 60 5.75 -7.52 -52.34
C ILE A 60 6.65 -8.70 -51.97
N ALA A 61 7.94 -8.66 -52.35
CA ALA A 61 8.90 -9.69 -51.98
C ALA A 61 9.12 -9.78 -50.46
N ALA A 62 9.14 -8.63 -49.76
CA ALA A 62 9.22 -8.59 -48.30
C ALA A 62 7.91 -9.07 -47.62
N ALA A 63 6.76 -8.66 -48.15
CA ALA A 63 5.42 -9.02 -47.69
C ALA A 63 4.94 -10.39 -48.22
N ASN A 64 5.88 -11.31 -48.38
CA ASN A 64 5.62 -12.66 -48.87
C ASN A 64 4.84 -13.53 -47.85
N PRO A 65 4.38 -14.72 -48.24
CA PRO A 65 3.60 -15.60 -47.38
C PRO A 65 4.30 -15.98 -46.07
N ALA A 66 5.63 -16.20 -46.07
CA ALA A 66 6.36 -16.54 -44.86
C ALA A 66 6.35 -15.37 -43.86
N THR A 67 6.59 -14.15 -44.33
CA THR A 67 6.50 -12.93 -43.51
C THR A 67 5.08 -12.74 -42.96
N MET A 68 4.05 -12.91 -43.80
CA MET A 68 2.65 -12.76 -43.35
C MET A 68 2.28 -13.78 -42.28
N LEU A 69 2.68 -15.04 -42.42
CA LEU A 69 2.43 -16.08 -41.41
C LEU A 69 3.15 -15.79 -40.10
N ALA A 70 4.42 -15.34 -40.16
CA ALA A 70 5.17 -14.97 -38.97
C ALA A 70 4.51 -13.81 -38.20
N LEU A 71 4.06 -12.77 -38.92
CA LEU A 71 3.34 -11.64 -38.32
C LEU A 71 2.00 -12.06 -37.71
N LEU A 72 1.26 -12.96 -38.36
CA LEU A 72 0.01 -13.51 -37.84
C LEU A 72 0.25 -14.34 -36.58
N ASP A 73 1.30 -15.16 -36.55
CA ASP A 73 1.69 -15.93 -35.35
C ASP A 73 2.06 -15.02 -34.18
N GLU A 74 2.82 -13.95 -34.42
CA GLU A 74 3.13 -12.95 -33.40
C GLU A 74 1.88 -12.23 -32.90
N LEU A 75 0.95 -11.92 -33.79
CA LEU A 75 -0.31 -11.26 -33.46
C LEU A 75 -1.21 -12.19 -32.63
N ASP A 76 -1.26 -13.48 -32.95
CA ASP A 76 -1.99 -14.49 -32.21
C ASP A 76 -1.41 -14.66 -30.79
N LYS A 77 -0.08 -14.69 -30.66
CA LYS A 77 0.61 -14.70 -29.36
C LYS A 77 0.30 -13.46 -28.53
N LYS A 78 0.36 -12.26 -29.13
CA LYS A 78 0.01 -11.00 -28.45
C LYS A 78 -1.46 -11.00 -28.01
N GLN A 79 -2.37 -11.50 -28.84
CA GLN A 79 -3.78 -11.61 -28.51
C GLN A 79 -4.02 -12.58 -27.34
N GLN A 80 -3.31 -13.69 -27.28
CA GLN A 80 -3.36 -14.63 -26.15
C GLN A 80 -2.80 -14.01 -24.87
N TYR A 81 -1.68 -13.28 -24.94
CA TYR A 81 -1.11 -12.58 -23.81
C TYR A 81 -2.07 -11.54 -23.22
N ILE A 82 -2.74 -10.75 -24.07
CA ILE A 82 -3.76 -9.78 -23.63
C ILE A 82 -4.88 -10.49 -22.87
N LYS A 83 -5.41 -11.60 -23.40
CA LYS A 83 -6.46 -12.38 -22.72
C LYS A 83 -6.02 -12.89 -21.35
N LEU A 84 -4.79 -13.40 -21.23
CA LEU A 84 -4.25 -13.88 -19.96
C LEU A 84 -4.14 -12.74 -18.94
N ARG A 85 -3.65 -11.59 -19.38
CA ARG A 85 -3.53 -10.39 -18.55
C ARG A 85 -4.87 -9.83 -18.12
N ASP A 86 -5.87 -9.86 -18.98
CA ASP A 86 -7.24 -9.43 -18.65
C ASP A 86 -7.85 -10.35 -17.59
N GLN A 87 -7.61 -11.67 -17.70
CA GLN A 87 -8.05 -12.63 -16.68
C GLN A 87 -7.34 -12.41 -15.33
N GLU A 88 -6.03 -12.20 -15.35
CA GLU A 88 -5.25 -11.88 -14.14
C GLU A 88 -5.75 -10.59 -13.48
N ASN A 89 -6.03 -9.56 -14.28
CA ASN A 89 -6.58 -8.30 -13.80
C ASN A 89 -7.97 -8.49 -13.15
N GLU A 90 -8.82 -9.34 -13.72
CA GLU A 90 -10.11 -9.70 -13.14
C GLU A 90 -9.94 -10.41 -11.79
N ASP A 91 -9.05 -11.39 -11.70
CA ASP A 91 -8.75 -12.11 -10.46
C ASP A 91 -8.18 -11.19 -9.36
N ILE A 92 -7.30 -10.26 -9.75
CA ILE A 92 -6.79 -9.22 -8.85
C ILE A 92 -7.94 -8.34 -8.36
N ALA A 93 -8.83 -7.88 -9.24
CA ALA A 93 -9.97 -7.04 -8.87
C ALA A 93 -10.90 -7.75 -7.87
N LEU A 94 -11.19 -9.04 -8.09
CA LEU A 94 -11.98 -9.86 -7.17
C LEU A 94 -11.30 -10.01 -5.80
N THR A 95 -9.99 -10.22 -5.78
CA THR A 95 -9.21 -10.37 -4.55
C THR A 95 -9.16 -9.06 -3.77
N VAL A 96 -8.89 -7.94 -4.43
CA VAL A 96 -8.94 -6.60 -3.83
C VAL A 96 -10.33 -6.29 -3.29
N GLY A 97 -11.38 -6.68 -4.01
CA GLY A 97 -12.77 -6.55 -3.54
C GLY A 97 -13.02 -7.29 -2.22
N LYS A 98 -12.58 -8.54 -2.10
CA LYS A 98 -12.69 -9.32 -0.85
C LYS A 98 -11.93 -8.68 0.30
N LEU A 99 -10.68 -8.25 0.06
CA LEU A 99 -9.84 -7.62 1.07
C LEU A 99 -10.43 -6.29 1.58
N ARG A 100 -11.08 -5.51 0.70
CA ARG A 100 -11.78 -4.28 1.11
C ARG A 100 -12.92 -4.58 2.08
N VAL A 101 -13.74 -5.58 1.79
CA VAL A 101 -14.85 -5.99 2.67
C VAL A 101 -14.31 -6.49 4.02
N GLU A 102 -13.26 -7.31 4.01
CA GLU A 102 -12.62 -7.78 5.25
C GLU A 102 -12.05 -6.62 6.07
N LEU A 103 -11.39 -5.66 5.42
CA LEU A 103 -10.84 -4.48 6.08
C LEU A 103 -11.94 -3.63 6.72
N GLU A 104 -13.06 -3.42 6.04
CA GLU A 104 -14.22 -2.71 6.61
C GLU A 104 -14.79 -3.45 7.82
N HIS A 105 -14.88 -4.78 7.75
CA HIS A 105 -15.30 -5.58 8.89
C HIS A 105 -14.34 -5.45 10.09
N TYR A 106 -13.03 -5.46 9.85
CA TYR A 106 -12.02 -5.25 10.91
C TYR A 106 -12.12 -3.86 11.54
N LYS A 107 -12.28 -2.80 10.73
CA LYS A 107 -12.49 -1.43 11.22
C LYS A 107 -13.74 -1.32 12.09
N SER A 108 -14.87 -1.86 11.63
CA SER A 108 -16.10 -1.88 12.42
C SER A 108 -15.92 -2.64 13.74
N ARG A 109 -15.17 -3.75 13.74
CA ARG A 109 -14.88 -4.50 14.97
C ARG A 109 -14.01 -3.70 15.92
N GLU A 110 -13.00 -3.00 15.43
CA GLU A 110 -12.15 -2.12 16.23
C GLU A 110 -12.95 -1.00 16.89
N GLU A 111 -13.82 -0.32 16.14
CA GLU A 111 -14.73 0.71 16.69
C GLU A 111 -15.60 0.16 17.82
N ARG A 112 -16.17 -1.04 17.64
CA ARG A 112 -16.97 -1.69 18.70
C ARG A 112 -16.14 -1.99 19.95
N VAL A 113 -14.91 -2.47 19.79
CA VAL A 113 -14.01 -2.75 20.92
C VAL A 113 -13.63 -1.48 21.64
N THR A 114 -13.27 -0.42 20.91
CA THR A 114 -12.95 0.89 21.47
C THR A 114 -14.12 1.44 22.28
N LYS A 115 -15.34 1.38 21.73
CA LYS A 115 -16.54 1.79 22.45
C LYS A 115 -16.75 0.99 23.74
N LEU A 116 -16.64 -0.33 23.67
CA LEU A 116 -16.79 -1.19 24.85
C LEU A 116 -15.76 -0.88 25.95
N VAL A 117 -14.51 -0.61 25.56
CA VAL A 117 -13.45 -0.24 26.50
C VAL A 117 -13.76 1.09 27.18
N LEU A 118 -14.21 2.10 26.42
CA LEU A 118 -14.62 3.40 26.96
C LEU A 118 -15.80 3.26 27.92
N ASP A 119 -16.86 2.56 27.52
CA ASP A 119 -18.06 2.33 28.33
C ASP A 119 -17.71 1.60 29.64
N ASN A 120 -16.84 0.59 29.59
CA ASN A 120 -16.37 -0.11 30.79
C ASN A 120 -15.51 0.79 31.69
N SER A 121 -14.63 1.63 31.13
CA SER A 121 -13.84 2.58 31.92
C SER A 121 -14.74 3.53 32.70
N THR A 122 -15.74 4.13 32.05
CA THR A 122 -16.73 5.00 32.70
C THR A 122 -17.51 4.24 33.79
N SER A 123 -17.82 2.96 33.58
CA SER A 123 -18.46 2.14 34.61
C SER A 123 -17.54 1.91 35.82
N TRP A 124 -16.23 1.73 35.63
CA TRP A 124 -15.28 1.59 36.73
C TRP A 124 -15.12 2.91 37.49
N ASP A 125 -15.08 4.05 36.81
CA ASP A 125 -14.99 5.37 37.44
C ASP A 125 -16.15 5.59 38.42
N VAL A 126 -17.38 5.28 37.99
CA VAL A 126 -18.59 5.36 38.85
C VAL A 126 -18.50 4.44 40.07
N LEU A 127 -17.89 3.26 39.94
CA LEU A 127 -17.72 2.33 41.07
C LEU A 127 -16.65 2.85 42.04
N TYR A 128 -15.56 3.42 41.54
CA TYR A 128 -14.53 4.05 42.37
C TYR A 128 -15.08 5.24 43.16
N GLU A 129 -15.87 6.12 42.54
CA GLU A 129 -16.51 7.23 43.25
C GLU A 129 -17.42 6.74 44.39
N LYS A 130 -18.20 5.67 44.15
CA LYS A 130 -19.05 5.06 45.19
C LYS A 130 -18.22 4.45 46.32
N LEU A 131 -17.09 3.84 46.00
CA LEU A 131 -16.18 3.29 46.99
C LEU A 131 -15.58 4.40 47.86
N GLU A 132 -15.04 5.46 47.24
CA GLU A 132 -14.51 6.62 47.98
C GLU A 132 -15.57 7.25 48.90
N ALA A 133 -16.81 7.38 48.43
CA ALA A 133 -17.91 7.90 49.24
C ALA A 133 -18.22 6.99 50.44
N ALA A 134 -18.16 5.66 50.27
CA ALA A 134 -18.34 4.70 51.35
C ALA A 134 -17.20 4.77 52.37
N GLU A 135 -15.95 4.88 51.93
CA GLU A 135 -14.78 5.05 52.79
C GLU A 135 -14.87 6.33 53.62
N ARG A 136 -15.27 7.45 53.01
CA ARG A 136 -15.52 8.71 53.74
C ARG A 136 -16.59 8.56 54.82
N ARG A 137 -17.67 7.80 54.54
CA ARG A 137 -18.73 7.52 55.51
C ARG A 137 -18.22 6.67 56.68
N ILE A 138 -17.42 5.64 56.40
CA ILE A 138 -16.80 4.80 57.43
C ILE A 138 -15.89 5.63 58.33
N ALA A 139 -14.99 6.43 57.74
CA ALA A 139 -14.09 7.31 58.48
C ALA A 139 -14.84 8.31 59.38
N ASN A 140 -15.96 8.87 58.89
CA ASN A 140 -16.82 9.72 59.69
C ASN A 140 -17.48 8.97 60.86
N ASN A 141 -18.01 7.78 60.61
CA ASN A 141 -18.62 6.94 61.65
C ASN A 141 -17.59 6.57 62.74
N GLU A 142 -16.36 6.22 62.37
CA GLU A 142 -15.27 5.95 63.33
C GLU A 142 -14.91 7.18 64.16
N ARG A 143 -14.94 8.37 63.55
CA ARG A 143 -14.72 9.63 64.26
C ARG A 143 -15.83 9.90 65.28
N VAL A 144 -17.09 9.73 64.87
CA VAL A 144 -18.25 9.86 65.78
C VAL A 144 -18.16 8.84 66.91
N MET A 145 -17.85 7.59 66.61
CA MET A 145 -17.71 6.52 67.60
C MET A 145 -16.61 6.85 68.62
N ARG A 146 -15.44 7.34 68.16
CA ARG A 146 -14.38 7.80 69.06
C ARG A 146 -14.84 8.95 69.95
N ALA A 147 -15.52 9.96 69.40
CA ALA A 147 -16.03 11.08 70.17
C ALA A 147 -17.06 10.65 71.23
N VAL A 148 -17.92 9.69 70.91
CA VAL A 148 -18.90 9.10 71.86
C VAL A 148 -18.18 8.37 72.99
N VAL A 149 -17.17 7.55 72.67
CA VAL A 149 -16.38 6.82 73.68
C VAL A 149 -15.60 7.78 74.59
N GLU A 150 -15.03 8.85 74.02
CA GLU A 150 -14.31 9.87 74.77
C GLU A 150 -15.25 10.67 75.69
N ALA A 151 -16.41 11.10 75.18
CA ALA A 151 -17.42 11.78 75.98
C ALA A 151 -17.97 10.91 77.13
N ALA A 152 -18.17 9.61 76.89
CA ALA A 152 -18.58 8.66 77.91
C ALA A 152 -17.50 8.47 78.99
N SER A 153 -16.23 8.40 78.58
CA SER A 153 -15.08 8.30 79.50
C SER A 153 -14.94 9.54 80.39
N ILE A 154 -15.09 10.75 79.84
CA ILE A 154 -15.04 12.02 80.62
C ILE A 154 -16.14 12.07 81.70
N ARG A 155 -17.29 11.44 81.44
CA ARG A 155 -18.44 11.39 82.37
C ARG A 155 -18.44 10.17 83.29
N GLY A 156 -17.44 9.28 83.21
CA GLY A 156 -17.35 8.07 84.04
C GLY A 156 -18.38 6.99 83.70
N ILE A 157 -18.95 7.01 82.50
CA ILE A 157 -19.98 6.07 82.03
C ILE A 157 -19.34 5.05 81.09
N ARG A 158 -19.61 3.74 81.25
CA ARG A 158 -19.19 2.71 80.28
C ARG A 158 -20.11 2.79 79.04
N PRO A 159 -19.60 3.16 77.85
CA PRO A 159 -20.44 3.58 76.71
C PRO A 159 -21.39 2.52 76.13
N PHE A 160 -21.25 1.24 76.52
CA PHE A 160 -22.07 0.14 76.02
C PHE A 160 -22.65 -0.75 77.14
N GLU A 161 -22.59 -0.31 78.40
CA GLU A 161 -23.16 -1.07 79.51
C GLU A 161 -24.64 -0.67 79.70
N GLY A 162 -25.56 -1.51 79.22
CA GLY A 162 -27.00 -1.45 79.55
C GLY A 162 -27.94 -0.63 78.65
N ILE A 163 -27.80 -0.64 77.32
CA ILE A 163 -28.81 -0.04 76.43
C ILE A 163 -30.04 -0.97 76.28
N GLU A 164 -31.06 -0.75 77.12
CA GLU A 164 -32.48 -0.65 76.74
C GLU A 164 -33.05 0.61 77.47
N CYS A 165 -33.73 1.52 76.76
CA CYS A 165 -34.42 2.71 77.33
C CYS A 165 -35.65 2.24 78.15
N ASP A 166 -36.07 2.75 79.32
CA ASP A 166 -36.28 4.13 79.81
C ASP A 166 -36.24 4.21 81.39
N PRO A 167 -36.19 5.41 82.04
CA PRO A 167 -35.71 5.68 83.42
C PRO A 167 -36.84 5.71 84.52
N PRO A 168 -36.67 5.92 85.87
CA PRO A 168 -35.55 6.51 86.65
C PRO A 168 -35.28 5.97 88.12
N THR A 169 -34.35 6.68 88.80
CA THR A 169 -34.08 6.88 90.26
C THR A 169 -33.46 5.79 91.16
N LEU A 170 -32.20 6.09 91.52
CA LEU A 170 -31.31 5.51 92.52
C LEU A 170 -31.82 5.79 93.95
N GLU A 171 -31.77 4.79 94.84
CA GLU A 171 -30.82 4.72 95.99
C GLU A 171 -31.16 3.59 97.00
N GLU A 172 -32.33 2.94 96.91
CA GLU A 172 -32.74 1.91 97.91
C GLU A 172 -32.57 0.43 97.49
N ASN A 173 -32.09 0.10 96.28
CA ASN A 173 -32.07 -1.28 95.76
C ASN A 173 -30.68 -1.96 95.68
N ALA A 174 -29.59 -1.31 96.09
CA ALA A 174 -28.24 -1.86 95.97
C ALA A 174 -28.00 -3.09 96.87
N GLU A 175 -28.56 -3.11 98.09
CA GLU A 175 -28.44 -4.24 99.02
C GLU A 175 -29.28 -5.46 98.57
N ALA A 176 -30.53 -5.24 98.16
CA ALA A 176 -31.40 -6.32 97.69
C ALA A 176 -30.87 -7.00 96.41
N CYS A 177 -30.22 -6.24 95.53
CA CYS A 177 -29.59 -6.77 94.32
C CYS A 177 -28.32 -7.57 94.63
N GLY A 178 -27.54 -7.14 95.63
CA GLY A 178 -26.37 -7.87 96.12
C GLY A 178 -26.72 -9.24 96.72
N ASP A 179 -27.80 -9.31 97.48
CA ASP A 179 -28.30 -10.57 98.06
C ASP A 179 -28.86 -11.52 96.99
N ALA A 180 -29.60 -10.99 96.02
CA ALA A 180 -30.14 -11.78 94.90
C ALA A 180 -29.04 -12.32 93.97
N MET A 181 -28.01 -11.52 93.68
CA MET A 181 -26.85 -11.97 92.89
C MET A 181 -26.03 -13.01 93.64
N SER A 182 -25.82 -12.85 94.95
CA SER A 182 -25.11 -13.82 95.78
C SER A 182 -25.86 -15.15 95.88
N ALA A 183 -27.19 -15.12 95.97
CA ALA A 183 -28.04 -16.31 95.90
C ALA A 183 -27.96 -16.99 94.53
N ARG A 184 -27.95 -16.23 93.44
CA ARG A 184 -27.86 -16.76 92.08
C ARG A 184 -26.50 -17.36 91.75
N ILE A 185 -25.41 -16.79 92.27
CA ILE A 185 -24.06 -17.35 92.17
C ILE A 185 -24.00 -18.69 92.91
N ARG A 186 -24.54 -18.75 94.14
CA ARG A 186 -24.57 -19.97 94.95
C ARG A 186 -25.43 -21.08 94.31
N GLU A 187 -26.48 -20.71 93.56
CA GLU A 187 -27.31 -21.62 92.77
C GLU A 187 -26.60 -22.16 91.51
N LEU A 188 -25.84 -21.31 90.80
CA LEU A 188 -25.04 -21.69 89.62
C LEU A 188 -23.82 -22.55 89.98
N GLU A 189 -23.23 -22.33 91.16
CA GLU A 189 -22.14 -23.17 91.69
C GLU A 189 -22.64 -24.54 92.17
N ALA A 190 -23.85 -24.61 92.72
CA ALA A 190 -24.48 -25.87 93.15
C ALA A 190 -24.99 -26.74 91.98
N ASN A 191 -25.33 -26.13 90.84
CA ASN A 191 -25.75 -26.81 89.60
C ASN A 191 -25.05 -26.19 88.38
N PRO A 192 -23.82 -26.61 88.05
CA PRO A 192 -23.13 -26.11 86.86
C PRO A 192 -23.93 -26.50 85.59
N PRO A 193 -24.26 -25.54 84.69
CA PRO A 193 -25.01 -25.84 83.49
C PRO A 193 -24.21 -26.80 82.60
N LYS A 194 -24.76 -27.99 82.34
CA LYS A 194 -24.14 -28.97 81.44
C LYS A 194 -24.06 -28.35 80.03
N PRO A 195 -22.92 -28.49 79.32
CA PRO A 195 -22.81 -27.99 77.96
C PRO A 195 -23.90 -28.63 77.10
N HIS A 196 -24.68 -27.81 76.40
CA HIS A 196 -25.72 -28.28 75.48
C HIS A 196 -25.03 -28.95 74.28
N HIS A 197 -24.71 -30.24 74.44
CA HIS A 197 -23.82 -31.01 73.56
C HIS A 197 -24.24 -30.96 72.09
N ASN A 198 -25.54 -30.80 71.83
CA ASN A 198 -26.12 -30.74 70.48
C ASN A 198 -25.76 -29.45 69.72
N GLY A 199 -25.73 -28.29 70.41
CA GLY A 199 -25.38 -27.01 69.78
C GLY A 199 -23.89 -26.90 69.44
N LEU A 200 -23.02 -27.44 70.30
CA LEU A 200 -21.58 -27.50 70.06
C LEU A 200 -21.23 -28.47 68.91
N MET A 201 -21.91 -29.61 68.81
CA MET A 201 -21.79 -30.53 67.67
C MET A 201 -22.22 -29.87 66.36
N GLN A 202 -23.31 -29.11 66.36
CA GLN A 202 -23.80 -28.42 65.16
C GLN A 202 -22.81 -27.35 64.67
N ILE A 203 -22.33 -26.49 65.57
CA ILE A 203 -21.31 -25.47 65.25
C ILE A 203 -20.01 -26.14 64.76
N SER A 204 -19.61 -27.26 65.37
CA SER A 204 -18.43 -28.00 64.94
C SER A 204 -18.58 -28.55 63.52
N ASN A 205 -19.76 -29.10 63.17
CA ASN A 205 -20.05 -29.58 61.83
C ASN A 205 -20.09 -28.45 60.80
N GLU A 206 -20.71 -27.32 61.14
CA GLU A 206 -20.75 -26.13 60.27
C GLU A 206 -19.34 -25.57 60.02
N LEU A 207 -18.47 -25.57 61.04
CA LEU A 207 -17.07 -25.14 60.92
C LEU A 207 -16.26 -26.08 60.00
N VAL A 208 -16.47 -27.39 60.09
CA VAL A 208 -15.83 -28.38 59.22
C VAL A 208 -16.28 -28.20 57.77
N GLN A 209 -17.59 -28.00 57.54
CA GLN A 209 -18.13 -27.75 56.20
C GLN A 209 -17.63 -26.42 55.61
N ALA A 210 -17.52 -25.36 56.42
CA ALA A 210 -16.98 -24.08 56.00
C ALA A 210 -15.50 -24.22 55.58
N ARG A 211 -14.69 -24.97 56.35
CA ARG A 211 -13.29 -25.26 56.00
C ARG A 211 -13.16 -26.04 54.69
N GLN A 212 -14.03 -27.03 54.46
CA GLN A 212 -14.07 -27.78 53.22
C GLN A 212 -14.35 -26.87 52.01
N ARG A 213 -15.35 -25.99 52.13
CA ARG A 213 -15.70 -25.01 51.08
C ARG A 213 -14.57 -24.02 50.80
N ILE A 214 -13.87 -23.55 51.83
CA ILE A 214 -12.71 -22.65 51.68
C ILE A 214 -11.61 -23.36 50.88
N ALA A 215 -11.29 -24.62 51.20
CA ALA A 215 -10.27 -25.39 50.48
C ALA A 215 -10.65 -25.62 49.00
N GLU A 216 -11.93 -25.87 48.70
CA GLU A 216 -12.43 -26.00 47.33
C GLU A 216 -12.32 -24.68 46.55
N LEU A 217 -12.68 -23.55 47.19
CA LEU A 217 -12.53 -22.22 46.60
C LEU A 217 -11.06 -21.86 46.36
N GLU A 218 -10.15 -22.17 47.29
CA GLU A 218 -8.72 -21.96 47.13
C GLU A 218 -8.16 -22.75 45.94
N LYS A 219 -8.58 -24.00 45.77
CA LYS A 219 -8.19 -24.81 44.61
C LYS A 219 -8.74 -24.23 43.30
N GLY A 220 -9.99 -23.77 43.30
CA GLY A 220 -10.60 -23.09 42.15
C GLY A 220 -9.84 -21.81 41.77
N HIS A 221 -9.47 -20.99 42.76
CA HIS A 221 -8.67 -19.79 42.55
C HIS A 221 -7.28 -20.08 42.00
N GLN A 222 -6.60 -21.12 42.50
CA GLN A 222 -5.30 -21.53 41.95
C GLN A 222 -5.40 -21.95 40.49
N GLU A 223 -6.43 -22.68 40.12
CA GLU A 223 -6.61 -23.11 38.74
C GLU A 223 -6.96 -21.94 37.82
N ALA A 224 -7.82 -21.03 38.27
CA ALA A 224 -8.10 -19.77 37.56
C ALA A 224 -6.84 -18.92 37.37
N ALA A 225 -5.97 -18.83 38.40
CA ALA A 225 -4.71 -18.10 38.31
C ALA A 225 -3.75 -18.72 37.27
N LYS A 226 -3.70 -20.06 37.16
CA LYS A 226 -2.92 -20.73 36.11
C LYS A 226 -3.45 -20.41 34.72
N GLN A 227 -4.78 -20.46 34.53
CA GLN A 227 -5.39 -20.13 33.24
C GLN A 227 -5.14 -18.68 32.84
N ILE A 228 -5.29 -17.73 33.77
CA ILE A 228 -4.99 -16.32 33.55
C ILE A 228 -3.53 -16.12 33.13
N ASN A 229 -2.58 -16.80 33.79
CA ASN A 229 -1.17 -16.72 33.43
C ASN A 229 -0.89 -17.33 32.03
N SER A 230 -1.55 -18.43 31.69
CA SER A 230 -1.47 -19.03 30.36
C SER A 230 -2.00 -18.09 29.27
N TRP A 231 -3.18 -17.51 29.46
CA TRP A 231 -3.77 -16.55 28.53
C TRP A 231 -2.95 -15.27 28.41
N ARG A 232 -2.38 -14.78 29.52
CA ARG A 232 -1.46 -13.63 29.52
C ARG A 232 -0.20 -13.92 28.70
N ARG A 233 0.35 -15.13 28.77
CA ARG A 233 1.51 -15.53 27.96
C ARG A 233 1.17 -15.57 26.48
N LEU A 234 0.04 -16.18 26.12
CA LEU A 234 -0.43 -16.25 24.74
C LEU A 234 -0.71 -14.85 24.16
N ALA A 235 -1.35 -13.98 24.95
CA ALA A 235 -1.59 -12.59 24.56
C ALA A 235 -0.29 -11.83 24.29
N LYS A 236 0.74 -12.00 25.13
CA LYS A 236 2.06 -11.41 24.90
C LYS A 236 2.73 -11.91 23.62
N GLN A 237 2.63 -13.21 23.32
CA GLN A 237 3.15 -13.78 22.08
C GLN A 237 2.43 -13.21 20.86
N ASN A 238 1.08 -13.18 20.88
CA ASN A 238 0.29 -12.60 19.80
C ASN A 238 0.59 -11.11 19.57
N ILE A 239 0.81 -10.33 20.64
CA ILE A 239 1.19 -8.92 20.53
C ILE A 239 2.58 -8.79 19.89
N ALA A 240 3.54 -9.64 20.28
CA ALA A 240 4.90 -9.62 19.73
C ALA A 240 4.91 -10.00 18.24
N GLU A 241 4.17 -11.04 17.85
CA GLU A 241 4.02 -11.45 16.44
C GLU A 241 3.37 -10.34 15.62
N ARG A 242 2.26 -9.76 16.08
CA ARG A 242 1.63 -8.63 15.40
C ARG A 242 2.52 -7.40 15.32
N GLY A 243 3.35 -7.16 16.33
CA GLY A 243 4.35 -6.10 16.30
C GLY A 243 5.37 -6.29 15.19
N LYS A 244 5.80 -7.53 14.94
CA LYS A 244 6.69 -7.88 13.83
C LYS A 244 6.00 -7.61 12.48
N ASP A 245 4.76 -8.07 12.33
CA ASP A 245 4.00 -7.87 11.09
C ASP A 245 3.79 -6.37 10.78
N ILE A 246 3.55 -5.54 11.80
CA ILE A 246 3.43 -4.09 11.66
C ILE A 246 4.75 -3.48 11.16
N SER A 247 5.89 -3.88 11.73
CA SER A 247 7.19 -3.38 11.28
C SER A 247 7.51 -3.79 9.84
N GLU A 248 7.17 -5.01 9.43
CA GLU A 248 7.31 -5.46 8.04
C GLU A 248 6.41 -4.65 7.09
N LEU A 249 5.17 -4.36 7.51
CA LEU A 249 4.24 -3.53 6.76
C LEU A 249 4.73 -2.08 6.61
N GLU A 250 5.30 -1.50 7.66
CA GLU A 250 5.88 -0.15 7.62
C GLU A 250 7.07 -0.07 6.65
N ALA A 251 7.95 -1.07 6.66
CA ALA A 251 9.06 -1.14 5.72
C ALA A 251 8.57 -1.26 4.26
N ALA A 252 7.55 -2.08 4.00
CA ALA A 252 6.96 -2.20 2.67
C ALA A 252 6.31 -0.88 2.21
N ARG A 253 5.60 -0.18 3.10
CA ARG A 253 5.02 1.14 2.79
C ARG A 253 6.09 2.17 2.45
N GLN A 254 7.19 2.20 3.20
CA GLN A 254 8.31 3.09 2.90
C GLN A 254 8.88 2.80 1.51
N ARG A 255 9.02 1.53 1.15
CA ARG A 255 9.52 1.14 -0.17
C ARG A 255 8.60 1.55 -1.31
N ILE A 256 7.28 1.45 -1.11
CA ILE A 256 6.30 1.93 -2.10
C ILE A 256 6.43 3.44 -2.28
N ALA A 257 6.50 4.20 -1.19
CA ALA A 257 6.66 5.66 -1.26
C ALA A 257 7.95 6.09 -1.98
N GLU A 258 9.06 5.37 -1.77
CA GLU A 258 10.31 5.59 -2.52
C GLU A 258 10.13 5.34 -4.02
N LEU A 259 9.45 4.24 -4.38
CA LEU A 259 9.18 3.89 -5.77
C LEU A 259 8.27 4.94 -6.44
N GLU A 260 7.19 5.36 -5.79
CA GLU A 260 6.27 6.39 -6.28
C GLU A 260 7.02 7.73 -6.52
N ASN A 261 7.94 8.09 -5.63
CA ASN A 261 8.77 9.28 -5.81
C ASN A 261 9.73 9.13 -7.00
N SER A 262 10.34 7.95 -7.17
CA SER A 262 11.21 7.68 -8.33
C SER A 262 10.43 7.66 -9.65
N GLU A 263 9.21 7.12 -9.66
CA GLU A 263 8.35 7.11 -10.86
C GLU A 263 7.92 8.53 -11.24
N THR A 264 7.55 9.35 -10.24
CA THR A 264 7.26 10.77 -10.45
C THR A 264 8.46 11.50 -11.04
N GLN A 265 9.67 11.21 -10.57
CA GLN A 265 10.89 11.76 -11.14
C GLN A 265 11.08 11.34 -12.60
N LEU A 266 10.94 10.04 -12.93
CA LEU A 266 11.07 9.53 -14.30
C LEU A 266 10.04 10.16 -15.26
N ILE A 267 8.81 10.39 -14.79
CA ILE A 267 7.78 11.11 -15.56
C ILE A 267 8.21 12.55 -15.83
N ASN A 268 8.68 13.27 -14.83
CA ASN A 268 9.18 14.64 -15.00
C ASN A 268 10.38 14.71 -15.94
N GLU A 269 11.30 13.73 -15.86
CA GLU A 269 12.47 13.64 -16.73
C GLU A 269 12.06 13.35 -18.19
N ARG A 270 11.10 12.44 -18.39
CA ARG A 270 10.51 12.17 -19.71
C ARG A 270 9.85 13.43 -20.28
N ASP A 271 8.97 14.08 -19.53
CA ASP A 271 8.24 15.26 -20.00
C ASP A 271 9.21 16.42 -20.34
N ALA A 272 10.30 16.56 -19.58
CA ALA A 272 11.37 17.51 -19.88
C ALA A 272 12.15 17.14 -21.17
N ALA A 273 12.44 15.86 -21.38
CA ALA A 273 13.08 15.39 -22.62
C ALA A 273 12.15 15.59 -23.84
N GLU A 274 10.86 15.28 -23.71
CA GLU A 274 9.85 15.53 -24.75
C GLU A 274 9.75 17.02 -25.10
N SER A 275 9.76 17.90 -24.10
CA SER A 275 9.77 19.35 -24.33
C SER A 275 11.03 19.80 -25.07
N ALA A 276 12.21 19.29 -24.68
CA ALA A 276 13.46 19.64 -25.34
C ALA A 276 13.47 19.18 -26.81
N LEU A 277 12.97 17.97 -27.09
CA LEU A 277 12.83 17.46 -28.44
C LEU A 277 11.85 18.30 -29.28
N ALA A 278 10.72 18.72 -28.69
CA ALA A 278 9.78 19.61 -29.36
C ALA A 278 10.42 20.96 -29.74
N ASP A 279 11.23 21.53 -28.84
CA ASP A 279 11.97 22.78 -29.11
C ASP A 279 13.00 22.59 -30.25
N MET A 280 13.71 21.46 -30.26
CA MET A 280 14.67 21.11 -31.33
C MET A 280 13.98 20.94 -32.68
N TYR A 281 12.85 20.22 -32.71
CA TYR A 281 12.05 20.04 -33.93
C TYR A 281 11.53 21.38 -34.45
N GLN A 282 11.02 22.24 -33.55
CA GLN A 282 10.56 23.57 -33.93
C GLN A 282 11.69 24.43 -34.50
N ALA A 283 12.89 24.37 -33.94
CA ALA A 283 14.05 25.09 -34.45
C ALA A 283 14.46 24.59 -35.86
N ALA A 284 14.34 23.30 -36.13
CA ALA A 284 14.70 22.71 -37.43
C ALA A 284 13.64 22.93 -38.52
N THR A 285 12.35 22.89 -38.15
CA THR A 285 11.24 22.88 -39.12
C THR A 285 10.44 24.18 -39.19
N GLY A 286 10.54 25.05 -38.18
CA GLY A 286 9.80 26.30 -38.05
C GLY A 286 8.40 26.17 -37.42
N GLU A 287 7.91 24.93 -37.22
CA GLU A 287 6.60 24.65 -36.64
C GLU A 287 6.73 23.77 -35.39
N ARG A 288 5.93 24.05 -34.35
CA ARG A 288 5.93 23.21 -33.15
C ARG A 288 5.17 21.93 -33.46
N PRO A 289 5.70 20.76 -33.08
CA PRO A 289 5.06 19.52 -33.44
C PRO A 289 3.73 19.29 -32.69
N GLU A 290 2.72 18.79 -33.38
CA GLU A 290 1.46 18.33 -32.78
C GLU A 290 1.51 16.81 -32.55
N TRP A 291 2.10 16.37 -31.44
CA TRP A 291 2.14 14.96 -31.07
C TRP A 291 1.25 14.67 -29.85
N SER A 292 0.46 13.60 -29.93
CA SER A 292 -0.35 13.08 -28.81
C SER A 292 0.15 11.71 -28.28
N ASN A 293 1.23 11.14 -28.84
CA ASN A 293 1.87 9.92 -28.33
C ASN A 293 3.36 9.81 -28.75
N MET A 294 4.07 8.87 -28.12
CA MET A 294 5.50 8.58 -28.33
C MET A 294 5.84 7.93 -29.69
N PHE A 295 4.87 7.42 -30.43
CA PHE A 295 5.08 6.83 -31.76
C PHE A 295 5.31 7.91 -32.84
N GLY A 296 4.81 9.13 -32.64
CA GLY A 296 5.06 10.25 -33.56
C GLY A 296 6.53 10.74 -33.59
N PHE A 297 7.37 10.34 -32.62
CA PHE A 297 8.78 10.74 -32.59
C PHE A 297 9.63 10.04 -33.65
N ALA A 298 9.36 8.78 -33.99
CA ALA A 298 10.10 8.07 -35.03
C ALA A 298 9.81 8.68 -36.41
N ASP A 299 8.53 8.92 -36.70
CA ASP A 299 8.09 9.57 -37.93
C ASP A 299 8.65 11.00 -38.05
N ALA A 300 8.82 11.72 -36.93
CA ALA A 300 9.43 13.04 -36.91
C ALA A 300 10.94 13.02 -37.19
N VAL A 301 11.66 11.98 -36.79
CA VAL A 301 13.07 11.80 -37.15
C VAL A 301 13.19 11.62 -38.65
N ASP A 302 12.35 10.81 -39.28
CA ASP A 302 12.34 10.60 -40.72
C ASP A 302 12.06 11.91 -41.49
N VAL A 303 11.11 12.74 -41.00
CA VAL A 303 10.80 14.06 -41.58
C VAL A 303 11.97 15.04 -41.44
N VAL A 304 12.66 15.04 -40.30
CA VAL A 304 13.86 15.88 -40.09
C VAL A 304 15.00 15.39 -41.00
N GLU A 305 15.20 14.09 -41.12
CA GLU A 305 16.23 13.47 -41.96
C GLU A 305 15.99 13.78 -43.46
N GLU A 306 14.73 13.76 -43.92
CA GLU A 306 14.34 14.15 -45.29
C GLU A 306 14.54 15.66 -45.54
N ARG A 307 14.23 16.51 -44.56
CA ARG A 307 14.51 17.95 -44.63
C ARG A 307 16.00 18.25 -44.69
N LEU A 308 16.81 17.44 -44.01
CA LEU A 308 18.27 17.52 -44.05
C LEU A 308 18.84 17.11 -45.40
N ALA A 309 18.37 16.01 -45.97
CA ALA A 309 18.76 15.59 -47.31
C ALA A 309 18.43 16.68 -48.36
N THR A 310 17.30 17.37 -48.20
CA THR A 310 16.94 18.51 -49.07
C THR A 310 17.77 19.77 -48.80
N LEU A 311 18.20 20.03 -47.56
CA LEU A 311 19.12 21.13 -47.24
C LEU A 311 20.56 20.85 -47.71
N GLU A 312 21.03 19.61 -47.64
CA GLU A 312 22.32 19.16 -48.15
C GLU A 312 22.38 19.19 -49.68
N ALA A 313 21.26 18.87 -50.36
CA ALA A 313 21.12 19.00 -51.81
C ALA A 313 21.11 20.45 -52.30
N ASN A 314 20.68 21.41 -51.46
CA ASN A 314 20.63 22.85 -51.76
C ASN A 314 21.94 23.58 -51.39
N GLN A 315 23.07 22.94 -51.70
CA GLN A 315 24.47 23.22 -51.33
C GLN A 315 25.04 24.60 -51.75
N SER A 316 24.33 25.68 -51.45
CA SER A 316 24.70 27.06 -51.76
C SER A 316 24.65 28.00 -50.55
N GLN A 317 24.23 27.53 -49.37
CA GLN A 317 24.20 28.34 -48.14
C GLN A 317 24.62 27.63 -46.83
N THR A 318 24.82 26.31 -46.80
CA THR A 318 25.19 25.57 -45.57
C THR A 318 26.70 25.36 -45.46
N THR A 319 27.31 25.87 -44.38
CA THR A 319 28.74 25.69 -44.12
C THR A 319 29.05 24.24 -43.73
N PRO A 320 30.26 23.71 -44.02
CA PRO A 320 30.65 22.36 -43.61
C PRO A 320 30.50 22.10 -42.09
N THR A 321 30.69 23.14 -41.28
CA THR A 321 30.45 23.11 -39.83
C THR A 321 28.97 22.92 -39.50
N GLY A 322 28.06 23.54 -40.25
CA GLY A 322 26.61 23.38 -40.07
C GLY A 322 26.13 21.98 -40.42
N ILE A 323 26.67 21.37 -41.48
CA ILE A 323 26.36 19.98 -41.85
C ILE A 323 26.77 19.03 -40.72
N GLN A 324 28.00 19.17 -40.21
CA GLN A 324 28.49 18.34 -39.12
C GLN A 324 27.63 18.46 -37.83
N LEU A 325 27.24 19.69 -37.47
CA LEU A 325 26.41 19.97 -36.30
C LEU A 325 25.05 19.28 -36.40
N ILE A 326 24.47 19.21 -37.60
CA ILE A 326 23.19 18.57 -37.80
C ILE A 326 23.30 17.04 -37.84
N THR A 327 24.33 16.47 -38.46
CA THR A 327 24.58 15.02 -38.43
C THR A 327 24.77 14.51 -37.00
N GLU A 328 25.55 15.22 -36.19
CA GLU A 328 25.75 14.87 -34.77
C GLU A 328 24.44 15.02 -33.98
N ALA A 329 23.59 16.00 -34.30
CA ALA A 329 22.29 16.18 -33.67
C ALA A 329 21.31 15.05 -34.00
N ILE A 330 21.30 14.52 -35.23
CA ILE A 330 20.49 13.35 -35.58
C ILE A 330 20.91 12.13 -34.76
N GLY A 331 22.23 11.88 -34.66
CA GLY A 331 22.77 10.79 -33.85
C GLY A 331 22.35 10.88 -32.38
N ALA A 332 22.32 12.10 -31.84
CA ALA A 332 21.86 12.37 -30.49
C ALA A 332 20.36 12.16 -30.31
N HIS A 333 19.53 12.58 -31.26
CA HIS A 333 18.10 12.30 -31.25
C HIS A 333 17.83 10.80 -31.25
N GLY A 334 18.52 10.03 -32.10
CA GLY A 334 18.42 8.57 -32.12
C GLY A 334 18.80 7.93 -30.77
N TYR A 335 19.85 8.45 -30.12
CA TYR A 335 20.25 7.99 -28.78
C TYR A 335 19.22 8.32 -27.69
N ILE A 336 18.67 9.54 -27.70
CA ILE A 336 17.63 10.00 -26.75
C ILE A 336 16.36 9.13 -26.89
N VAL A 337 15.90 8.91 -28.13
CA VAL A 337 14.74 8.06 -28.42
C VAL A 337 15.02 6.62 -27.99
N GLY A 338 16.22 6.08 -28.26
CA GLY A 338 16.63 4.75 -27.80
C GLY A 338 16.61 4.61 -26.27
N CYS A 339 17.05 5.64 -25.55
CA CYS A 339 17.01 5.67 -24.09
C CYS A 339 15.57 5.67 -23.56
N LEU A 340 14.67 6.45 -24.16
CA LEU A 340 13.25 6.48 -23.79
C LEU A 340 12.55 5.13 -24.04
N LEU A 341 12.81 4.49 -25.19
CA LEU A 341 12.25 3.16 -25.52
C LEU A 341 12.74 2.06 -24.57
N GLN A 342 13.93 2.20 -24.00
CA GLN A 342 14.50 1.28 -23.03
C GLN A 342 14.13 1.60 -21.57
N GLY A 343 13.28 2.61 -21.33
CA GLY A 343 12.87 3.02 -19.99
C GLY A 343 13.97 3.72 -19.18
N ARG A 344 14.89 4.42 -19.87
CA ARG A 344 16.02 5.18 -19.30
C ARG A 344 15.88 6.69 -19.57
N PRO A 345 14.84 7.37 -19.03
CA PRO A 345 14.62 8.80 -19.25
C PRO A 345 15.69 9.68 -18.59
N ASP A 346 16.42 9.14 -17.61
CA ASP A 346 17.59 9.77 -16.98
C ASP A 346 18.69 10.09 -18.00
N LEU A 347 19.04 9.09 -18.83
CA LEU A 347 20.05 9.23 -19.88
C LEU A 347 19.55 10.08 -21.05
N ALA A 348 18.25 9.95 -21.37
CA ALA A 348 17.60 10.78 -22.38
C ALA A 348 17.69 12.26 -22.01
N LEU A 349 17.34 12.62 -20.77
CA LEU A 349 17.42 13.99 -20.28
C LEU A 349 18.85 14.53 -20.24
N GLU A 350 19.82 13.71 -19.80
CA GLU A 350 21.23 14.11 -19.77
C GLU A 350 21.72 14.48 -21.18
N GLU A 351 21.40 13.66 -22.17
CA GLU A 351 21.81 13.90 -23.55
C GLU A 351 21.05 15.09 -24.16
N SER A 352 19.73 15.21 -23.93
CA SER A 352 18.95 16.38 -24.35
C SER A 352 19.54 17.69 -23.81
N ARG A 353 19.99 17.74 -22.54
CA ARG A 353 20.59 18.95 -21.95
C ARG A 353 21.91 19.34 -22.61
N LYS A 354 22.76 18.38 -22.99
CA LYS A 354 24.01 18.65 -23.70
C LYS A 354 23.73 19.31 -25.05
N TRP A 355 22.72 18.83 -25.75
CA TRP A 355 22.34 19.34 -27.07
C TRP A 355 21.65 20.69 -27.03
N VAL A 356 20.76 20.94 -26.07
CA VAL A 356 20.20 22.27 -25.83
C VAL A 356 21.33 23.29 -25.58
N SER A 357 22.35 22.92 -24.81
CA SER A 357 23.52 23.79 -24.60
C SER A 357 24.37 23.99 -25.86
N ALA A 358 24.58 22.94 -26.66
CA ALA A 358 25.37 23.01 -27.89
C ALA A 358 24.69 23.88 -28.96
N PHE A 359 23.38 23.71 -29.14
CA PHE A 359 22.58 24.54 -30.05
C PHE A 359 22.46 25.99 -29.57
N GLY A 360 22.34 26.21 -28.25
CA GLY A 360 22.36 27.56 -27.68
C GLY A 360 23.68 28.31 -27.99
N GLN A 361 24.82 27.64 -27.83
CA GLN A 361 26.13 28.21 -28.18
C GLN A 361 26.28 28.44 -29.69
N ALA A 362 25.78 27.53 -30.53
CA ALA A 362 25.79 27.70 -31.98
C ALA A 362 24.93 28.90 -32.43
N ALA A 363 23.76 29.10 -31.81
CA ALA A 363 22.87 30.22 -32.10
C ALA A 363 23.48 31.59 -31.73
N GLU A 364 24.26 31.67 -30.64
CA GLU A 364 25.03 32.88 -30.28
C GLU A 364 26.14 33.18 -31.31
N ILE A 365 26.82 32.16 -31.82
CA ILE A 365 27.87 32.31 -32.85
C ILE A 365 27.29 32.79 -34.18
N VAL A 366 26.16 32.24 -34.61
CA VAL A 366 25.45 32.67 -35.84
C VAL A 366 24.96 34.12 -35.69
N SER A 367 24.38 34.47 -34.55
CA SER A 367 23.94 35.85 -34.26
C SER A 367 25.11 36.86 -34.27
N ALA A 368 26.31 36.44 -33.82
CA ALA A 368 27.52 37.25 -33.88
C ALA A 368 28.09 37.39 -35.30
N GLN A 369 27.93 36.36 -36.15
CA GLN A 369 28.34 36.41 -37.57
C GLN A 369 27.39 37.27 -38.42
N ASP A 370 26.07 37.21 -38.18
CA ASP A 370 25.09 38.08 -38.84
C ASP A 370 25.30 39.56 -38.45
N ALA A 371 25.68 39.84 -37.20
CA ALA A 371 26.08 41.18 -36.77
C ALA A 371 27.38 41.68 -37.45
N ALA A 372 28.27 40.77 -37.86
CA ALA A 372 29.50 41.10 -38.58
C ALA A 372 29.31 41.19 -40.11
N GLY A 373 28.33 40.47 -40.67
CA GLY A 373 27.96 40.48 -42.09
C GLY A 373 27.20 41.73 -42.55
N ILE A 374 26.59 42.48 -41.63
CA ILE A 374 26.00 43.81 -41.89
C ILE A 374 27.08 44.90 -41.77
N LYS A 375 28.19 44.75 -42.49
CA LYS A 375 29.01 45.88 -42.93
C LYS A 375 29.52 45.57 -44.34
N VAL A 376 29.23 46.52 -45.24
CA VAL A 376 29.69 46.67 -46.62
C VAL A 376 28.77 46.08 -47.71
N LYS A 377 27.80 46.90 -48.15
CA LYS A 377 27.83 47.65 -49.42
C LYS A 377 26.66 48.63 -49.49
N GLY A 378 26.96 49.93 -49.60
CA GLY A 378 26.01 51.02 -49.83
C GLY A 378 26.05 52.07 -48.74
#